data_AF-A0A9J6QQ20-F1
#
_entry.id   AF-A0A9J6QQ20-F1
#
_cell.length_a   1.000
_cell.length_b   1.000
_cell.length_c   1.000
_cell.angle_alpha   90.00
_cell.angle_beta   90.00
_cell.angle_gamma   90.00
#
_symmetry.space_group_name_H-M   'P 1'
#
loop_
_entity.id
_entity.type
_entity.pdbx_description
1 polymer ?
#
loop_
_entity_poly.entity_id
_entity_poly.type
_entity_poly.pdbx_seq_one_letter_code
_entity_poly.pdbx_strand_id
1 'polypeptide(L)' 'MAQEKAYLEKLLPKYLEQDLAAYKKGLAENSPFLDCLINELQGSINSAFVNGAITEEQCDYLYTTYVYEEGSFQ' A
#
# COMPACT_ATOMS: atom_id res chain seq x y z
N MET A 1 8.13 1.75 14.91
CA MET A 1 7.66 2.80 14.00
C MET A 1 6.39 2.40 13.24
N ALA A 2 6.29 1.21 12.63
CA ALA A 2 5.07 0.78 11.92
C ALA A 2 3.80 0.67 12.80
N GLN A 3 3.94 0.27 14.08
CA GLN A 3 2.79 0.08 14.98
C GLN A 3 2.07 1.39 15.36
N GLU A 4 2.76 2.54 15.32
CA GLU A 4 2.19 3.84 15.76
C GLU A 4 1.28 4.49 14.71
N LYS A 5 1.38 4.07 13.45
CA LYS A 5 0.67 4.70 12.32
C LYS A 5 -0.41 3.81 11.68
N ALA A 6 -0.82 2.73 12.35
CA ALA A 6 -1.87 1.82 11.85
C ALA A 6 -3.22 2.51 11.58
N TYR A 7 -3.45 3.70 12.14
CA TYR A 7 -4.64 4.52 11.82
C TYR A 7 -4.66 5.01 10.37
N LEU A 8 -3.50 5.12 9.70
CA LEU A 8 -3.40 5.54 8.30
C LEU A 8 -3.90 4.49 7.32
N GLU A 9 -4.03 3.23 7.75
CA GLU A 9 -4.65 2.14 6.97
C GLU A 9 -6.17 2.05 7.18
N LYS A 10 -6.77 3.01 7.86
CA LYS A 10 -8.22 3.05 8.09
C LYS A 10 -8.89 4.00 7.11
N LEU A 11 -10.17 3.75 6.85
CA LEU A 11 -11.01 4.57 5.97
C LEU A 11 -10.47 4.67 4.53
N LEU A 12 -9.74 3.64 4.08
CA LEU A 12 -9.30 3.55 2.70
C LEU A 12 -10.51 3.27 1.79
N PRO A 13 -10.50 3.76 0.54
CA PRO A 13 -11.46 3.32 -0.46
C PRO A 13 -11.44 1.80 -0.59
N LYS A 14 -12.62 1.19 -0.80
CA LYS A 14 -12.77 -0.27 -0.83
C LYS A 14 -11.79 -0.98 -1.76
N TYR A 15 -11.51 -0.42 -2.94
CA TYR A 15 -10.57 -1.00 -3.90
C TYR A 15 -9.13 -1.00 -3.34
N LEU A 16 -8.68 0.10 -2.75
CA LEU A 16 -7.36 0.21 -2.14
C LEU A 16 -7.23 -0.71 -0.92
N GLU A 17 -8.30 -0.82 -0.12
CA GLU A 17 -8.36 -1.73 1.02
C GLU A 17 -8.24 -3.20 0.58
N GLN A 18 -8.88 -3.55 -0.55
CA GLN A 18 -8.80 -4.89 -1.15
C GLN A 18 -7.40 -5.21 -1.68
N ASP A 19 -6.78 -4.29 -2.42
CA ASP A 19 -5.44 -4.50 -2.99
C ASP A 19 -4.36 -4.56 -1.89
N LEU A 20 -4.49 -3.74 -0.85
CA LEU A 20 -3.62 -3.80 0.33
C LEU A 20 -3.74 -5.16 1.04
N ALA A 21 -4.97 -5.68 1.19
CA ALA A 21 -5.19 -7.00 1.78
C ALA A 21 -4.64 -8.13 0.89
N ALA A 22 -4.79 -8.02 -0.43
CA ALA A 22 -4.26 -8.99 -1.39
C ALA A 22 -2.72 -9.03 -1.36
N TYR A 23 -2.07 -7.87 -1.33
CA TYR A 23 -0.61 -7.78 -1.19
C TYR A 23 -0.12 -8.38 0.13
N LYS A 24 -0.72 -8.01 1.27
CA LYS A 24 -0.37 -8.58 2.60
C LYS A 24 -0.54 -10.09 2.64
N LYS A 25 -1.61 -10.61 2.05
CA LYS A 25 -1.84 -12.05 1.92
C LYS A 25 -0.76 -12.71 1.05
N GLY A 26 -0.44 -12.09 -0.09
CA GLY A 26 0.62 -12.55 -0.98
C GLY A 26 1.98 -12.64 -0.28
N LEU A 27 2.31 -11.67 0.57
CA LEU A 27 3.52 -11.68 1.40
C LEU A 27 3.50 -12.85 2.39
N ALA A 28 2.40 -13.03 3.11
CA ALA A 28 2.25 -14.12 4.09
C ALA A 28 2.32 -15.52 3.45
N GLU A 29 1.85 -15.65 2.21
CA GLU A 29 1.80 -16.93 1.48
C GLU A 29 3.01 -17.16 0.56
N ASN A 30 3.99 -16.25 0.52
CA ASN A 30 5.11 -16.27 -0.44
C ASN A 30 4.63 -16.44 -1.89
N SER A 31 3.62 -15.66 -2.27
CA SER A 31 3.01 -15.72 -3.59
C SER A 31 4.05 -15.51 -4.69
N PRO A 32 4.03 -16.31 -5.77
CA PRO A 32 4.90 -16.07 -6.93
C PRO A 32 4.51 -14.81 -7.73
N PHE A 33 3.40 -14.16 -7.38
CA PHE A 33 2.86 -12.97 -8.06
C PHE A 33 2.99 -11.69 -7.22
N LEU A 34 3.95 -11.63 -6.31
CA LEU A 34 4.17 -10.45 -5.45
C LEU A 34 4.44 -9.17 -6.25
N ASP A 35 5.12 -9.29 -7.38
CA ASP A 35 5.39 -8.21 -8.33
C ASP A 35 4.10 -7.66 -8.97
N CYS A 36 3.13 -8.53 -9.25
CA CYS A 36 1.83 -8.12 -9.76
C CYS A 36 1.02 -7.43 -8.66
N LEU A 37 1.01 -8.00 -7.45
CA LEU A 37 0.26 -7.46 -6.31
C LEU A 37 0.78 -6.09 -5.85
N ILE A 38 2.10 -5.87 -5.85
CA ILE A 38 2.68 -4.56 -5.52
C ILE A 38 2.35 -3.51 -6.59
N ASN A 39 2.32 -3.88 -7.87
CA ASN A 39 1.92 -2.98 -8.96
C ASN A 39 0.44 -2.59 -8.86
N GLU A 40 -0.44 -3.53 -8.53
CA GLU A 40 -1.87 -3.27 -8.30
C GLU A 40 -2.06 -2.32 -7.10
N LEU A 41 -1.40 -2.61 -5.97
CA LEU A 41 -1.44 -1.75 -4.79
C LEU A 41 -0.95 -0.33 -5.10
N GLN A 42 0.18 -0.20 -5.80
CA GLN A 42 0.71 1.10 -6.21
C GLN A 42 -0.28 1.89 -7.08
N GLY A 43 -0.91 1.22 -8.05
CA GLY A 43 -1.93 1.82 -8.90
C GLY A 43 -3.14 2.33 -8.10
N SER A 44 -3.59 1.56 -7.12
CA SER A 44 -4.71 1.93 -6.25
C SER A 44 -4.36 3.08 -5.29
N ILE A 45 -3.14 3.12 -4.74
CA ILE A 45 -2.67 4.25 -3.94
C ILE A 45 -2.69 5.53 -4.77
N ASN A 46 -2.12 5.48 -5.98
CA ASN A 46 -2.08 6.63 -6.89
C ASN A 46 -3.47 7.11 -7.28
N SER A 47 -4.38 6.19 -7.60
CA SER A 47 -5.77 6.54 -7.95
C SER A 47 -6.49 7.20 -6.78
N ALA A 48 -6.35 6.65 -5.57
CA ALA A 48 -6.94 7.20 -4.34
C ALA A 48 -6.37 8.57 -3.96
N PHE A 49 -5.08 8.81 -4.22
CA PHE A 49 -4.49 10.11 -3.94
C PHE A 49 -4.95 11.16 -4.97
N VAL A 50 -4.90 10.84 -6.26
CA VAL A 50 -5.30 11.75 -7.35
C VAL A 50 -6.80 12.12 -7.26
N ASN A 51 -7.66 11.21 -6.83
CA ASN A 51 -9.09 11.49 -6.66
C ASN A 51 -9.45 12.12 -5.31
N GLY A 52 -8.47 12.34 -4.42
CA GLY A 52 -8.65 12.96 -3.11
C GLY A 52 -9.31 12.08 -2.05
N ALA A 53 -9.34 10.75 -2.24
CA ALA A 53 -9.95 9.83 -1.28
C ALA A 53 -9.04 9.41 -0.13
N ILE A 54 -7.72 9.69 -0.22
CA ILE A 54 -6.77 9.57 0.89
C ILE A 54 -5.94 10.84 1.03
N THR A 55 -5.37 11.08 2.21
CA THR A 55 -4.47 12.21 2.45
C THR A 55 -3.07 11.94 1.90
N GLU A 56 -2.27 13.01 1.76
CA GLU A 56 -0.84 12.90 1.44
C GLU A 56 -0.11 12.05 2.49
N GLU A 57 -0.42 12.22 3.78
CA GLU A 57 0.16 11.39 4.86
C GLU A 57 -0.16 9.90 4.70
N GLN A 58 -1.40 9.56 4.31
CA GLN A 58 -1.77 8.17 4.02
C GLN A 58 -1.04 7.64 2.78
N CYS A 59 -0.92 8.44 1.72
CA CYS A 59 -0.18 8.08 0.51
C CYS A 59 1.29 7.77 0.83
N ASP A 60 1.98 8.69 1.50
CA ASP A 60 3.39 8.56 1.89
C ASP A 60 3.60 7.35 2.80
N TYR A 61 2.73 7.15 3.78
CA TYR A 61 2.80 6.00 4.66
C TYR A 61 2.65 4.68 3.90
N LEU A 62 1.67 4.57 2.99
CA LEU A 62 1.46 3.36 2.21
C LEU A 62 2.64 3.06 1.29
N TYR A 63 3.22 4.09 0.64
CA TYR A 63 4.39 3.93 -0.19
C TYR A 63 5.62 3.49 0.60
N THR A 64 5.94 4.18 1.68
CA THR A 64 7.11 3.88 2.52
C THR A 64 6.98 2.54 3.26
N THR A 65 5.77 2.06 3.52
CA THR A 65 5.54 0.80 4.23
C THR A 65 5.47 -0.41 3.29
N TYR A 66 4.91 -0.25 2.09
CA TYR A 66 4.54 -1.39 1.24
C TYR A 66 5.12 -1.37 -0.18
N VAL A 67 5.49 -0.21 -0.71
CA VAL A 67 5.90 -0.09 -2.12
C VAL A 67 7.40 0.10 -2.27
N TYR A 68 8.01 0.93 -1.41
CA TYR A 68 9.46 1.10 -1.39
C TYR A 68 10.09 0.07 -0.46
N GLU A 69 11.01 -0.73 -0.99
CA GLU A 69 11.93 -1.48 -0.13
C GLU A 69 12.91 -0.51 0.53
N GLU A 70 13.12 -0.62 1.86
CA GLU A 70 14.23 0.03 2.54
C GLU A 70 15.55 -0.35 1.83
N GLY A 71 16.15 0.59 1.10
CA GLY A 71 17.42 0.41 0.38
C GLY A 71 17.37 0.56 -1.15
N SER A 72 16.20 0.82 -1.74
CA SER A 72 16.03 0.87 -3.21
C SER A 72 16.33 2.22 -3.90
N PHE A 73 16.90 3.18 -3.17
CA PHE A 73 17.53 4.38 -3.76
C PHE A 73 18.98 4.52 -3.24
N GLN A 74 19.94 4.03 -4.03
CA GLN A 74 21.34 4.48 -4.01
C GLN A 74 21.69 5.04 -5.39
#